data_AF-A0AAD9KV71-F1
#
_entry.id   AF-A0AAD9KV71-F1
#
_cell.length_a   1.000
_cell.length_b   1.000
_cell.length_c   1.000
_cell.angle_alpha   90.00
_cell.angle_beta   90.00
_cell.angle_gamma   90.00
#
_symmetry.space_group_name_H-M   'P 1'
#
loop_
_entity.id
_entity.type
_entity.pdbx_description
1 polymer ?
#
loop_
_entity_poly.entity_id
_entity_poly.type
_entity_poly.pdbx_seq_one_letter_code
_entity_poly.pdbx_strand_id
1 'polypeptide(L)'
;MNWDHGILFIECLLFFWIICCDYYFSLVCGDVGGNFKQLFTRVASVQKKAGPFESLFCVGEFFGDDNSEWEPYASGEKKVPISTYVLGPTKASHLRYYEDKDGCDLCENVTYLGRKGLYAAGSGLQIAYLSGRECEDTADDAQFSPNDLEALKVICKMSDSKYKGVDILLTSQWPQGVDKYGTSVEEVRTLEVGSSVIAQMALDLRPRYHFSGLEGVFYERQPYRNHQILGEKPRHVTRFVALANVGNPQKRKFLYAFNIVPMKHLDEKELCKQPPDVTECPFKYNASLCEAGQDETSAQFFYDSKALQKKQNKRRPGDQGGGQAKKHAQPPGPCWFCLGSPEVEKHLVVSVGIQCYVALAKGGLIPEHVLIAPIGHHQSTVTAPDDVIEEIEQYKLSLKKCFKSRNQDVVFFERNYKTAHLQVQAVPIPTTQKDEVKETFVGLALCQNIELAEIPKHSVLKQIVPAGAPYFYAETPNGERLLYRITKGFPLQFGREAMADQTLLNMPDKVDWRNCKSSKPEETDMANNFRKMFEKFDFNLQ
;
A
#
# COMPACT_ATOMS: atom_id res chain seq x y z
N MET A 1 -15.83 -46.03 -39.68
CA MET A 1 -16.71 -44.85 -39.82
C MET A 1 -16.99 -44.36 -38.40
N ASN A 2 -15.98 -43.96 -37.62
CA ASN A 2 -15.18 -42.73 -37.66
C ASN A 2 -16.07 -41.49 -37.81
N TRP A 3 -16.48 -40.88 -36.68
CA TRP A 3 -15.76 -39.84 -35.91
C TRP A 3 -15.97 -38.45 -36.54
N ASP A 4 -17.16 -37.84 -36.35
CA ASP A 4 -17.41 -36.46 -36.83
C ASP A 4 -18.40 -35.65 -35.96
N HIS A 5 -18.61 -36.04 -34.69
CA HIS A 5 -19.41 -35.24 -33.75
C HIS A 5 -18.64 -34.79 -32.49
N GLY A 6 -17.36 -35.18 -32.35
CA GLY A 6 -16.51 -34.79 -31.22
C GLY A 6 -15.71 -33.50 -31.43
N ILE A 7 -15.53 -33.04 -32.67
CA ILE A 7 -14.63 -31.91 -32.99
C ILE A 7 -15.34 -30.56 -32.81
N LEU A 8 -16.64 -30.44 -33.14
CA LEU A 8 -17.38 -29.20 -32.93
C LEU A 8 -17.62 -28.85 -31.46
N PHE A 9 -17.69 -29.84 -30.56
CA PHE A 9 -17.89 -29.57 -29.13
C PHE A 9 -16.59 -29.12 -28.45
N ILE A 10 -15.43 -29.53 -28.95
CA ILE A 10 -14.11 -29.09 -28.44
C ILE A 10 -13.76 -27.69 -28.96
N GLU A 11 -14.09 -27.36 -30.20
CA GLU A 11 -13.91 -25.98 -30.69
C GLU A 11 -14.89 -25.00 -30.02
N CYS A 12 -16.13 -25.41 -29.73
CA CYS A 12 -17.04 -24.59 -28.92
C CYS A 12 -16.60 -24.46 -27.46
N LEU A 13 -15.97 -25.47 -26.85
CA LEU A 13 -15.44 -25.37 -25.48
C LEU A 13 -14.16 -24.52 -25.40
N LEU A 14 -13.30 -24.53 -26.43
CA LEU A 14 -12.18 -23.60 -26.55
C LEU A 14 -12.68 -22.16 -26.78
N PHE A 15 -13.74 -21.95 -27.55
CA PHE A 15 -14.34 -20.63 -27.74
C PHE A 15 -15.16 -20.15 -26.53
N PHE A 16 -15.83 -21.04 -25.78
CA PHE A 16 -16.54 -20.67 -24.55
C PHE A 16 -15.59 -20.42 -23.37
N TRP A 17 -14.39 -21.01 -23.37
CA TRP A 17 -13.38 -20.71 -22.34
C TRP A 17 -12.64 -19.39 -22.60
N ILE A 18 -12.63 -18.92 -23.85
CA ILE A 18 -12.20 -17.56 -24.24
C ILE A 18 -13.19 -16.48 -23.76
N ILE A 19 -14.39 -16.85 -23.32
CA ILE A 19 -15.41 -15.95 -22.76
C ILE A 19 -15.41 -15.95 -21.21
N CYS A 20 -14.32 -16.42 -20.57
CA CYS A 20 -13.98 -16.04 -19.19
C CYS A 20 -12.97 -14.88 -19.25
N CYS A 21 -13.47 -13.65 -19.07
CA CYS A 21 -12.77 -12.36 -19.16
C CYS A 21 -11.58 -12.12 -18.19
N ASP A 22 -10.78 -13.13 -17.84
CA ASP A 22 -9.79 -13.02 -16.76
C ASP A 22 -8.33 -12.99 -17.21
N TYR A 23 -8.00 -13.35 -18.46
CA TYR A 23 -6.61 -13.34 -18.94
C TYR A 23 -6.30 -12.09 -19.76
N TYR A 24 -5.25 -11.39 -19.35
CA TYR A 24 -4.66 -10.27 -20.08
C TYR A 24 -3.47 -10.78 -20.91
N PHE A 25 -3.45 -10.50 -22.21
CA PHE A 25 -2.39 -10.93 -23.13
C PHE A 25 -1.58 -9.72 -23.60
N SER A 26 -0.27 -9.74 -23.33
CA SER A 26 0.62 -8.63 -23.70
C SER A 26 1.96 -9.07 -24.25
N LEU A 27 2.59 -8.13 -24.94
CA LEU A 27 3.95 -8.23 -25.40
C LEU A 27 4.85 -7.31 -24.57
N VAL A 28 6.08 -7.74 -24.31
CA VAL A 28 7.14 -6.91 -23.75
C VAL A 28 8.33 -6.92 -24.71
N CYS A 29 8.89 -5.76 -24.98
CA CYS A 29 10.08 -5.58 -25.78
C CYS A 29 11.21 -4.97 -24.95
N GLY A 30 12.44 -5.45 -25.17
CA GLY A 30 13.65 -4.77 -24.68
C GLY A 30 13.93 -3.50 -25.47
N ASP A 31 15.21 -3.15 -25.58
CA ASP A 31 15.66 -1.92 -26.23
C ASP A 31 15.35 -1.90 -27.71
N VAL A 32 14.56 -0.90 -28.14
CA VAL A 32 14.22 -0.66 -29.54
C VAL A 32 15.36 0.10 -30.22
N GLY A 33 15.92 1.10 -29.55
CA GLY A 33 17.09 1.85 -30.00
C GLY A 33 16.98 2.37 -31.44
N GLY A 34 15.80 2.89 -31.82
CA GLY A 34 15.56 3.41 -33.17
C GLY A 34 15.13 2.38 -34.23
N ASN A 35 15.14 1.08 -33.93
CA ASN A 35 14.79 0.01 -34.87
C ASN A 35 13.27 -0.23 -35.00
N PHE A 36 12.51 0.84 -35.24
CA PHE A 36 11.04 0.84 -35.22
C PHE A 36 10.42 -0.10 -36.26
N LYS A 37 10.96 -0.12 -37.49
CA LYS A 37 10.43 -0.95 -38.56
C LYS A 37 10.53 -2.43 -38.21
N GLN A 38 11.66 -2.85 -37.65
CA GLN A 38 11.87 -4.24 -37.28
C GLN A 38 10.94 -4.65 -36.13
N LEU A 39 10.80 -3.80 -35.11
CA LEU A 39 9.87 -4.01 -34.00
C LEU A 39 8.44 -4.18 -34.51
N PHE A 40 7.90 -3.18 -35.19
CA PHE A 40 6.49 -3.17 -35.56
C PHE A 40 6.15 -4.22 -36.63
N THR A 41 7.08 -4.54 -37.54
CA THR A 41 6.92 -5.67 -38.47
C THR A 41 6.82 -6.99 -37.71
N ARG A 42 7.67 -7.19 -36.69
CA ARG A 42 7.65 -8.40 -35.88
C ARG A 42 6.37 -8.48 -35.05
N VAL A 43 5.95 -7.38 -34.43
CA VAL A 43 4.72 -7.29 -33.62
C VAL A 43 3.49 -7.56 -34.47
N ALA A 44 3.38 -6.97 -35.67
CA ALA A 44 2.29 -7.26 -36.60
C ALA A 44 2.23 -8.74 -37.00
N SER A 45 3.40 -9.37 -37.22
CA SER A 45 3.49 -10.81 -37.50
C SER A 45 3.04 -11.66 -36.31
N VAL A 46 3.40 -11.28 -35.09
CA VAL A 46 3.01 -11.97 -33.85
C VAL A 46 1.51 -11.79 -33.59
N GLN A 47 0.97 -10.59 -33.76
CA GLN A 47 -0.48 -10.34 -33.65
C GLN A 47 -1.29 -11.21 -34.61
N LYS A 48 -0.85 -11.33 -35.86
CA LYS A 48 -1.53 -12.17 -36.86
C LYS A 48 -1.48 -13.67 -36.52
N LYS A 49 -0.38 -14.14 -35.89
CA LYS A 49 -0.14 -15.57 -35.64
C LYS A 49 -0.65 -16.07 -34.30
N ALA A 50 -0.59 -15.25 -33.27
CA ALA A 50 -0.80 -15.65 -31.88
C ALA A 50 -1.63 -14.63 -31.07
N GLY A 51 -2.13 -13.56 -31.71
CA GLY A 51 -2.99 -12.57 -31.08
C GLY A 51 -4.44 -13.04 -30.88
N PRO A 52 -5.30 -12.20 -30.29
CA PRO A 52 -5.07 -10.78 -30.04
C PRO A 52 -4.31 -10.49 -28.74
N PHE A 53 -3.22 -9.72 -28.85
CA PHE A 53 -2.55 -9.04 -27.73
C PHE A 53 -3.14 -7.64 -27.56
N GLU A 54 -3.32 -7.22 -26.30
CA GLU A 54 -3.93 -5.93 -25.94
C GLU A 54 -2.93 -4.78 -26.01
N SER A 55 -1.67 -5.04 -25.63
CA SER A 55 -0.67 -3.99 -25.49
C SER A 55 0.76 -4.51 -25.69
N LEU A 56 1.66 -3.58 -26.03
CA LEU A 56 3.11 -3.77 -26.04
C LEU A 56 3.76 -2.84 -25.02
N PHE A 57 4.63 -3.36 -24.17
CA PHE A 57 5.45 -2.57 -23.25
C PHE A 57 6.91 -2.60 -23.68
N CYS A 58 7.50 -1.45 -23.99
CA CYS A 58 8.93 -1.33 -24.28
C CYS A 58 9.67 -0.90 -23.01
N VAL A 59 10.50 -1.79 -22.47
CA VAL A 59 11.16 -1.64 -21.15
C VAL A 59 12.64 -1.25 -21.25
N GLY A 60 13.11 -0.80 -22.41
CA GLY A 60 14.48 -0.33 -22.62
C GLY A 60 14.49 1.01 -23.36
N GLU A 61 15.64 1.37 -23.94
CA GLU A 61 15.72 2.57 -24.78
C GLU A 61 14.83 2.44 -26.02
N PHE A 62 13.87 3.37 -26.16
CA PHE A 62 12.99 3.38 -27.32
C PHE A 62 13.64 4.08 -28.53
N PHE A 63 14.17 5.28 -28.30
CA PHE A 63 14.94 6.03 -29.29
C PHE A 63 16.44 5.66 -29.22
N GLY A 64 17.10 5.67 -30.37
CA GLY A 64 18.54 5.42 -30.50
C GLY A 64 19.32 6.67 -30.92
N ASP A 65 20.58 6.45 -31.31
CA ASP A 65 21.39 7.50 -31.93
C ASP A 65 20.92 7.81 -33.37
N ASP A 66 20.41 6.79 -34.07
CA ASP A 66 19.72 6.91 -35.36
C ASP A 66 18.22 6.63 -35.20
N ASN A 67 17.39 7.62 -35.51
CA ASN A 67 15.93 7.53 -35.47
C ASN A 67 15.31 7.88 -36.84
N SER A 68 16.06 7.69 -37.93
CA SER A 68 15.59 7.99 -39.30
C SER A 68 14.30 7.25 -39.68
N GLU A 69 14.01 6.11 -39.03
CA GLU A 69 12.78 5.35 -39.24
C GLU A 69 11.54 5.93 -38.53
N TRP A 70 11.69 6.96 -37.67
CA TRP A 70 10.61 7.47 -36.82
C TRP A 70 9.57 8.33 -37.56
N GLU A 71 10.02 9.21 -38.46
CA GLU A 71 9.17 10.23 -39.11
C GLU A 71 7.89 9.67 -39.76
N PRO A 72 7.92 8.53 -40.49
CA PRO A 72 6.69 7.96 -41.05
C PRO A 72 5.68 7.51 -39.99
N TYR A 73 6.11 7.14 -38.78
CA TYR A 73 5.21 6.80 -37.68
C TYR A 73 4.69 8.05 -36.99
N ALA A 74 5.55 9.05 -36.77
CA ALA A 74 5.19 10.32 -36.14
C ALA A 74 4.14 11.10 -36.96
N SER A 75 4.32 11.13 -38.29
CA SER A 75 3.38 11.77 -39.23
C SER A 75 2.10 10.96 -39.50
N GLY A 76 2.03 9.71 -39.03
CA GLY A 76 0.90 8.81 -39.26
C GLY A 76 0.87 8.11 -40.63
N GLU A 77 1.92 8.25 -41.46
CA GLU A 77 2.07 7.52 -42.73
C GLU A 77 2.10 6.00 -42.51
N LYS A 78 2.79 5.55 -41.46
CA LYS A 78 2.83 4.16 -41.00
C LYS A 78 2.08 4.00 -39.69
N LYS A 79 1.23 2.99 -39.65
CA LYS A 79 0.47 2.65 -38.45
C LYS A 79 1.25 1.71 -37.54
N VAL A 80 1.19 2.00 -36.25
CA VAL A 80 1.66 1.12 -35.20
C VAL A 80 0.58 0.05 -34.95
N PRO A 81 0.94 -1.25 -34.93
CA PRO A 81 -0.04 -2.35 -34.99
C PRO A 81 -0.87 -2.55 -33.72
N ILE A 82 -0.38 -2.09 -32.55
CA ILE A 82 -1.04 -2.19 -31.25
C ILE A 82 -0.64 -1.03 -30.35
N SER A 83 -1.47 -0.72 -29.35
CA SER A 83 -1.14 0.25 -28.30
C SER A 83 0.19 -0.10 -27.65
N THR A 84 1.16 0.78 -27.82
CA THR A 84 2.55 0.60 -27.41
C THR A 84 2.88 1.62 -26.33
N TYR A 85 3.26 1.11 -25.16
CA TYR A 85 3.64 1.90 -24.00
C TYR A 85 5.15 1.84 -23.83
N VAL A 86 5.81 2.99 -23.72
CA VAL A 86 7.27 3.07 -23.63
C VAL A 86 7.69 3.67 -22.29
N LEU A 87 8.80 3.16 -21.73
CA LEU A 87 9.50 3.82 -20.65
C LEU A 87 10.29 5.03 -21.19
N GLY A 88 10.67 5.91 -20.27
CA GLY A 88 11.40 7.13 -20.57
C GLY A 88 12.88 6.90 -20.86
N PRO A 89 13.59 7.97 -21.26
CA PRO A 89 14.99 7.89 -21.66
C PRO A 89 15.89 7.54 -20.48
N THR A 90 17.02 6.90 -20.77
CA THR A 90 18.11 6.62 -19.81
C THR A 90 19.36 7.46 -20.09
N LYS A 91 19.32 8.28 -21.15
CA LYS A 91 20.34 9.23 -21.56
C LYS A 91 19.75 10.63 -21.73
N ALA A 92 20.45 11.64 -21.22
CA ALA A 92 20.07 13.05 -21.37
C ALA A 92 19.87 13.47 -22.85
N SER A 93 20.68 12.92 -23.77
CA SER A 93 20.59 13.21 -25.22
C SER A 93 19.24 12.82 -25.84
N HIS A 94 18.51 11.89 -25.22
CA HIS A 94 17.24 11.39 -25.72
C HIS A 94 16.03 12.13 -25.13
N LEU A 95 16.22 12.98 -24.12
CA LEU A 95 15.13 13.76 -23.49
C LEU A 95 14.34 14.58 -24.51
N ARG A 96 15.00 15.09 -25.56
CA ARG A 96 14.37 15.86 -26.64
C ARG A 96 13.23 15.15 -27.38
N TYR A 97 13.12 13.83 -27.26
CA TYR A 97 12.07 13.03 -27.89
C TYR A 97 10.83 12.86 -27.01
N TYR A 98 10.86 13.38 -25.78
CA TYR A 98 9.78 13.27 -24.81
C TYR A 98 9.40 14.68 -24.36
N GLU A 99 8.27 15.18 -24.86
CA GLU A 99 7.85 16.57 -24.62
C GLU A 99 7.40 16.82 -23.18
N ASP A 100 6.66 15.87 -22.61
CA ASP A 100 6.17 15.90 -21.23
C ASP A 100 6.80 14.77 -20.41
N LYS A 101 7.41 15.14 -19.28
CA LYS A 101 8.06 14.21 -18.33
C LYS A 101 7.07 13.33 -17.57
N ASP A 102 5.83 13.79 -17.41
CA ASP A 102 4.77 13.08 -16.67
C ASP A 102 3.97 12.11 -17.57
N GLY A 103 4.32 12.07 -18.87
CA GLY A 103 3.76 11.16 -19.87
C GLY A 103 3.09 11.93 -21.01
N CYS A 104 3.23 11.42 -22.23
CA CYS A 104 2.62 12.01 -23.42
C CYS A 104 2.44 10.98 -24.53
N ASP A 105 1.56 11.27 -25.48
CA ASP A 105 1.46 10.51 -26.72
C ASP A 105 2.58 10.98 -27.66
N LEU A 106 3.46 10.05 -28.04
CA LEU A 106 4.57 10.30 -28.97
C LEU A 106 4.09 10.28 -30.42
N CYS A 107 3.13 9.40 -30.73
CA CYS A 107 2.35 9.37 -31.96
C CYS A 107 1.11 8.50 -31.77
N GLU A 108 0.30 8.31 -32.82
CA GLU A 108 -0.88 7.45 -32.75
C GLU A 108 -0.49 6.01 -32.32
N ASN A 109 -1.07 5.54 -31.21
CA ASN A 109 -0.80 4.24 -30.57
C ASN A 109 0.60 4.07 -29.94
N VAL A 110 1.38 5.14 -29.75
CA VAL A 110 2.63 5.10 -28.97
C VAL A 110 2.58 6.14 -27.86
N THR A 111 2.55 5.66 -26.62
CA THR A 111 2.43 6.51 -25.43
C THR A 111 3.64 6.32 -24.52
N TYR A 112 4.29 7.43 -24.15
CA TYR A 112 5.24 7.47 -23.06
C TYR A 112 4.51 7.48 -21.72
N LEU A 113 4.81 6.50 -20.86
CA LEU A 113 4.13 6.34 -19.57
C LEU A 113 4.47 7.42 -18.54
N GLY A 114 5.53 8.20 -18.74
CA GLY A 114 6.04 9.15 -17.75
C GLY A 114 7.20 8.59 -16.93
N ARG A 115 7.73 9.43 -16.03
CA ARG A 115 8.93 9.09 -15.26
C ARG A 115 8.73 7.94 -14.28
N LYS A 116 7.57 7.91 -13.60
CA LYS A 116 7.19 6.86 -12.64
C LYS A 116 5.68 6.84 -12.46
N GLY A 117 5.11 5.69 -12.16
CA GLY A 117 3.68 5.62 -11.87
C GLY A 117 3.11 4.22 -11.79
N LEU A 118 1.78 4.17 -11.72
CA LEU A 118 1.01 2.93 -11.74
C LEU A 118 -0.01 3.00 -12.88
N TYR A 119 0.24 2.24 -13.94
CA TYR A 119 -0.69 2.07 -15.03
C TYR A 119 -1.72 0.99 -14.64
N ALA A 120 -2.99 1.38 -14.62
CA ALA A 120 -4.11 0.48 -14.37
C ALA A 120 -4.82 0.18 -15.68
N ALA A 121 -4.66 -1.03 -16.21
CA ALA A 121 -5.38 -1.46 -17.41
C ALA A 121 -6.89 -1.57 -17.12
N GLY A 122 -7.74 -1.50 -18.15
CA GLY A 122 -9.20 -1.69 -18.00
C GLY A 122 -9.58 -3.07 -17.42
N SER A 123 -8.75 -4.09 -17.66
CA SER A 123 -8.85 -5.42 -17.01
C SER A 123 -8.58 -5.37 -15.49
N GLY A 124 -8.07 -4.25 -15.00
CA GLY A 124 -7.55 -3.94 -13.66
C GLY A 124 -6.28 -4.68 -13.30
N LEU A 125 -5.48 -5.01 -14.33
CA LEU A 125 -4.07 -5.31 -14.18
C LEU A 125 -3.33 -4.06 -13.66
N GLN A 126 -2.47 -4.24 -12.66
CA GLN A 126 -1.70 -3.16 -12.05
C GLN A 126 -0.22 -3.22 -12.45
N ILE A 127 0.23 -2.26 -13.26
CA ILE A 127 1.59 -2.20 -13.81
C ILE A 127 2.32 -1.01 -13.22
N ALA A 128 3.24 -1.24 -12.28
CA ALA A 128 4.14 -0.21 -11.79
C ALA A 128 5.28 -0.02 -12.80
N TYR A 129 5.73 1.22 -12.99
CA TYR A 129 6.84 1.52 -13.88
C TYR A 129 7.74 2.60 -13.31
N LEU A 130 9.03 2.50 -13.65
CA LEU A 130 10.06 3.49 -13.36
C LEU A 130 10.99 3.63 -14.57
N SER A 131 11.07 4.85 -15.07
CA SER A 131 11.90 5.26 -16.20
C SER A 131 13.25 5.80 -15.74
N GLY A 132 14.27 5.72 -16.60
CA GLY A 132 15.58 6.32 -16.36
C GLY A 132 16.64 5.38 -15.80
N ARG A 133 17.71 5.98 -15.27
CA ARG A 133 18.88 5.32 -14.67
C ARG A 133 19.16 5.82 -13.25
N GLU A 134 19.58 4.94 -12.34
CA GLU A 134 19.89 5.29 -10.95
C GLU A 134 21.00 6.33 -10.89
N CYS A 135 20.76 7.38 -10.11
CA CYS A 135 21.74 8.38 -9.72
C CYS A 135 21.53 8.76 -8.25
N GLU A 136 22.58 9.19 -7.56
CA GLU A 136 22.50 9.61 -6.16
C GLU A 136 21.63 10.87 -6.01
N ASP A 137 21.83 11.85 -6.91
CA ASP A 137 21.00 13.04 -7.05
C ASP A 137 20.52 13.16 -8.49
N THR A 138 19.20 13.31 -8.71
CA THR A 138 18.63 13.40 -10.06
C THR A 138 19.02 14.72 -10.70
N ALA A 139 19.98 14.69 -11.62
CA ALA A 139 20.43 15.86 -12.37
C ALA A 139 19.52 16.18 -13.56
N ASP A 140 18.84 15.17 -14.11
CA ASP A 140 17.91 15.32 -15.22
C ASP A 140 16.76 14.30 -15.16
N ASP A 141 15.80 14.42 -16.09
CA ASP A 141 14.61 13.57 -16.17
C ASP A 141 14.87 12.18 -16.77
N ALA A 142 16.11 11.87 -17.17
CA ALA A 142 16.54 10.52 -17.59
C ALA A 142 17.12 9.71 -16.42
N GLN A 143 17.06 10.26 -15.19
CA GLN A 143 17.58 9.65 -13.97
C GLN A 143 16.49 9.44 -12.92
N PHE A 144 16.75 8.52 -11.99
CA PHE A 144 15.92 8.33 -10.81
C PHE A 144 16.77 8.15 -9.55
N SER A 145 16.18 8.46 -8.40
CA SER A 145 16.82 8.37 -7.08
C SER A 145 15.96 7.60 -6.08
N PRO A 146 16.44 7.34 -4.85
CA PRO A 146 15.63 6.71 -3.80
C PRO A 146 14.30 7.42 -3.49
N ASN A 147 14.21 8.74 -3.73
CA ASN A 147 12.97 9.50 -3.56
C ASN A 147 11.88 9.06 -4.54
N ASP A 148 12.27 8.63 -5.75
CA ASP A 148 11.34 8.08 -6.74
C ASP A 148 10.75 6.74 -6.29
N LEU A 149 11.53 5.93 -5.58
CA LEU A 149 11.06 4.70 -4.96
C LEU A 149 10.02 4.98 -3.87
N GLU A 150 10.26 5.92 -2.95
CA GLU A 150 9.28 6.27 -1.92
C GLU A 150 7.98 6.81 -2.52
N ALA A 151 8.07 7.67 -3.55
CA ALA A 151 6.90 8.14 -4.28
C ALA A 151 6.12 6.96 -4.91
N LEU A 152 6.82 6.00 -5.52
CA LEU A 152 6.18 4.85 -6.15
C LEU A 152 5.52 3.91 -5.13
N LYS A 153 6.09 3.74 -3.92
CA LYS A 153 5.46 3.01 -2.81
C LYS A 153 4.13 3.63 -2.41
N VAL A 154 4.07 4.96 -2.36
CA VAL A 154 2.84 5.70 -2.07
C VAL A 154 1.82 5.52 -3.19
N ILE A 155 2.23 5.69 -4.45
CA ILE A 155 1.37 5.50 -5.63
C ILE A 155 0.81 4.07 -5.69
N CYS A 156 1.64 3.06 -5.42
CA CYS A 156 1.24 1.66 -5.37
C CYS A 156 0.44 1.28 -4.12
N LYS A 157 0.20 2.23 -3.21
CA LYS A 157 -0.53 2.03 -1.94
C LYS A 157 0.09 0.92 -1.09
N MET A 158 1.44 0.84 -1.07
CA MET A 158 2.18 -0.22 -0.36
C MET A 158 1.85 -0.25 1.14
N SER A 159 1.54 0.90 1.74
CA SER A 159 1.14 1.04 3.15
C SER A 159 -0.26 0.48 3.46
N ASP A 160 -1.04 0.07 2.45
CA ASP A 160 -2.30 -0.64 2.65
C ASP A 160 -2.06 -2.06 3.22
N SER A 161 -2.80 -2.39 4.27
CA SER A 161 -2.99 -3.76 4.80
C SER A 161 -3.22 -4.84 3.75
N LYS A 162 -3.99 -4.49 2.72
CA LYS A 162 -4.38 -5.39 1.64
C LYS A 162 -3.28 -5.54 0.62
N TYR A 163 -2.24 -4.73 0.67
CA TYR A 163 -1.24 -4.68 -0.35
C TYR A 163 -0.55 -6.03 -0.47
N LYS A 164 -0.91 -6.76 -1.52
CA LYS A 164 -0.34 -8.07 -1.81
C LYS A 164 0.99 -7.88 -2.55
N GLY A 165 0.99 -6.99 -3.54
CA GLY A 165 2.07 -6.65 -4.46
C GLY A 165 1.46 -5.98 -5.69
N VAL A 166 2.23 -5.84 -6.75
CA VAL A 166 1.75 -5.42 -8.10
C VAL A 166 1.77 -6.59 -9.08
N ASP A 167 0.99 -6.52 -10.15
CA ASP A 167 1.02 -7.56 -11.18
C ASP A 167 2.34 -7.52 -11.94
N ILE A 168 2.76 -6.32 -12.37
CA ILE A 168 3.95 -6.13 -13.19
C ILE A 168 4.74 -4.93 -12.68
N LEU A 169 6.07 -5.07 -12.66
CA LEU A 169 7.02 -3.96 -12.51
C LEU A 169 7.83 -3.83 -13.81
N LEU A 170 7.87 -2.64 -14.39
CA LEU A 170 8.64 -2.32 -15.58
C LEU A 170 9.77 -1.35 -15.20
N THR A 171 11.02 -1.72 -15.49
CA THR A 171 12.17 -0.84 -15.24
C THR A 171 13.19 -0.96 -16.36
N SER A 172 13.84 0.14 -16.76
CA SER A 172 14.91 0.05 -17.76
C SER A 172 16.13 -0.70 -17.22
N GLN A 173 16.63 -0.29 -16.06
CA GLN A 173 17.73 -0.97 -15.39
C GLN A 173 17.29 -2.25 -14.67
N TRP A 174 18.24 -3.17 -14.53
CA TRP A 174 18.07 -4.40 -13.77
C TRP A 174 18.17 -4.14 -12.26
N PRO A 175 17.50 -4.94 -11.41
CA PRO A 175 17.79 -4.93 -9.98
C PRO A 175 19.17 -5.51 -9.68
N GLN A 176 19.90 -4.87 -8.78
CA GLN A 176 21.23 -5.32 -8.34
C GLN A 176 21.19 -6.73 -7.74
N GLY A 177 22.08 -7.61 -8.21
CA GLY A 177 22.22 -8.97 -7.69
C GLY A 177 21.03 -9.89 -7.98
N VAL A 178 20.24 -9.60 -9.02
CA VAL A 178 19.02 -10.35 -9.36
C VAL A 178 19.27 -11.84 -9.60
N ASP A 179 20.43 -12.23 -10.11
CA ASP A 179 20.79 -13.62 -10.41
C ASP A 179 21.10 -14.47 -9.16
N LYS A 180 21.21 -13.85 -7.99
CA LYS A 180 21.49 -14.55 -6.73
C LYS A 180 20.46 -15.65 -6.45
N TYR A 181 20.95 -16.81 -6.03
CA TYR A 181 20.18 -18.05 -5.80
C TYR A 181 19.53 -18.67 -7.05
N GLY A 182 19.60 -18.00 -8.22
CA GLY A 182 19.17 -18.53 -9.50
C GLY A 182 20.33 -18.96 -10.38
N THR A 183 20.04 -19.24 -11.64
CA THR A 183 21.07 -19.46 -12.66
C THR A 183 21.75 -18.14 -12.98
N SER A 184 23.07 -18.06 -12.81
CA SER A 184 23.85 -16.88 -13.16
C SER A 184 23.82 -16.58 -14.65
N VAL A 185 23.84 -15.29 -14.99
CA VAL A 185 24.02 -14.79 -16.36
C VAL A 185 25.51 -14.47 -16.55
N GLU A 186 26.23 -15.30 -17.29
CA GLU A 186 27.71 -15.19 -17.39
C GLU A 186 28.16 -13.87 -18.01
N GLU A 187 27.33 -13.26 -18.86
CA GLU A 187 27.67 -12.07 -19.64
C GLU A 187 27.43 -10.76 -18.89
N VAL A 188 26.64 -10.78 -17.80
CA VAL A 188 26.21 -9.57 -17.10
C VAL A 188 26.56 -9.69 -15.63
N ARG A 189 27.40 -8.76 -15.16
CA ARG A 189 27.73 -8.66 -13.73
C ARG A 189 26.64 -7.87 -13.01
N THR A 190 25.58 -8.55 -12.61
CA THR A 190 24.37 -7.97 -12.00
C THR A 190 24.64 -7.08 -10.79
N LEU A 191 25.73 -7.31 -10.06
CA LEU A 191 26.15 -6.48 -8.91
C LEU A 191 26.76 -5.14 -9.34
N GLU A 192 27.37 -5.08 -10.52
CA GLU A 192 28.05 -3.89 -11.05
C GLU A 192 27.10 -3.02 -11.88
N VAL A 193 26.23 -3.64 -12.70
CA VAL A 193 25.34 -2.92 -13.61
C VAL A 193 23.94 -2.68 -13.04
N GLY A 194 23.53 -3.50 -12.07
CA GLY A 194 22.19 -3.46 -11.52
C GLY A 194 22.02 -2.36 -10.47
N SER A 195 20.78 -1.88 -10.37
CA SER A 195 20.38 -0.79 -9.49
C SER A 195 19.99 -1.27 -8.10
N SER A 196 20.54 -0.60 -7.08
CA SER A 196 20.25 -0.88 -5.68
C SER A 196 18.83 -0.44 -5.30
N VAL A 197 18.41 0.72 -5.83
CA VAL A 197 17.05 1.26 -5.69
C VAL A 197 16.03 0.33 -6.33
N ILE A 198 16.29 -0.22 -7.53
CA ILE A 198 15.38 -1.17 -8.19
C ILE A 198 15.32 -2.51 -7.43
N ALA A 199 16.44 -2.98 -6.86
CA ALA A 199 16.43 -4.18 -6.02
C ALA A 199 15.53 -3.99 -4.79
N GLN A 200 15.64 -2.84 -4.12
CA GLN A 200 14.77 -2.48 -3.00
C GLN A 200 13.31 -2.31 -3.45
N MET A 201 13.08 -1.72 -4.63
CA MET A 201 11.75 -1.59 -5.23
C MET A 201 11.08 -2.95 -5.47
N ALA A 202 11.81 -3.91 -6.04
CA ALA A 202 11.29 -5.24 -6.30
C ALA A 202 10.97 -6.00 -4.99
N LEU A 203 11.76 -5.78 -3.93
CA LEU A 203 11.49 -6.31 -2.60
C LEU A 203 10.20 -5.73 -1.99
N ASP A 204 10.04 -4.41 -2.10
CA ASP A 204 8.94 -3.66 -1.49
C ASP A 204 7.61 -3.86 -2.25
N LEU A 205 7.65 -3.74 -3.58
CA LEU A 205 6.46 -3.84 -4.42
C LEU A 205 6.01 -5.27 -4.70
N ARG A 206 6.87 -6.27 -4.43
CA ARG A 206 6.59 -7.70 -4.63
C ARG A 206 5.85 -7.95 -5.95
N PRO A 207 6.42 -7.63 -7.13
CA PRO A 207 5.72 -7.81 -8.39
C PRO A 207 5.51 -9.30 -8.71
N ARG A 208 4.52 -9.66 -9.54
CA ARG A 208 4.46 -11.04 -10.08
C ARG A 208 5.38 -11.24 -11.26
N TYR A 209 5.54 -10.21 -12.07
CA TYR A 209 6.51 -10.13 -13.15
C TYR A 209 7.32 -8.85 -13.02
N HIS A 210 8.63 -8.96 -13.24
CA HIS A 210 9.51 -7.80 -13.34
C HIS A 210 10.27 -7.89 -14.65
N PHE A 211 10.04 -6.91 -15.54
CA PHE A 211 10.68 -6.84 -16.84
C PHE A 211 11.72 -5.71 -16.90
N SER A 212 12.88 -6.01 -17.51
CA SER A 212 13.96 -5.03 -17.70
C SER A 212 14.66 -5.09 -19.06
N GLY A 213 15.37 -4.01 -19.43
CA GLY A 213 16.13 -3.85 -20.68
C GLY A 213 17.61 -3.53 -20.44
N LEU A 214 18.18 -2.67 -21.29
CA LEU A 214 19.52 -2.05 -21.29
C LEU A 214 20.73 -2.96 -21.50
N GLU A 215 20.77 -4.14 -20.88
CA GLU A 215 21.99 -4.97 -20.86
C GLU A 215 22.21 -5.76 -22.17
N GLY A 216 21.32 -5.64 -23.14
CA GLY A 216 21.46 -6.27 -24.46
C GLY A 216 21.42 -7.81 -24.45
N VAL A 217 21.08 -8.42 -23.32
CA VAL A 217 20.99 -9.86 -23.14
C VAL A 217 19.57 -10.29 -22.82
N PHE A 218 19.22 -11.51 -23.26
CA PHE A 218 18.00 -12.17 -22.78
C PHE A 218 18.34 -12.99 -21.55
N TYR A 219 17.61 -12.77 -20.46
CA TYR A 219 17.77 -13.52 -19.23
C TYR A 219 16.41 -13.79 -18.59
N GLU A 220 16.08 -15.06 -18.40
CA GLU A 220 14.85 -15.50 -17.73
C GLU A 220 15.27 -16.27 -16.48
N ARG A 221 15.09 -15.63 -15.33
CA ARG A 221 15.47 -16.19 -14.04
C ARG A 221 14.42 -17.19 -13.57
N GLN A 222 14.82 -18.21 -12.81
CA GLN A 222 13.86 -18.96 -11.99
C GLN A 222 13.01 -18.00 -11.13
N PRO A 223 11.76 -18.34 -10.77
CA PRO A 223 10.96 -17.52 -9.89
C PRO A 223 11.59 -17.40 -8.48
N TYR A 224 11.37 -16.29 -7.78
CA TYR A 224 11.74 -16.15 -6.36
C TYR A 224 10.54 -15.86 -5.45
N ARG A 225 10.63 -16.29 -4.19
CA ARG A 225 9.62 -16.05 -3.15
C ARG A 225 9.60 -14.60 -2.70
N ASN A 226 8.40 -14.04 -2.51
CA ASN A 226 8.21 -12.74 -1.85
C ASN A 226 7.88 -12.87 -0.34
N HIS A 227 8.27 -13.99 0.27
CA HIS A 227 8.08 -14.25 1.71
C HIS A 227 9.20 -15.13 2.24
N GLN A 228 9.45 -15.08 3.54
CA GLN A 228 10.38 -15.98 4.22
C GLN A 228 9.71 -17.30 4.61
N ILE A 229 10.34 -18.42 4.24
CA ILE A 229 9.89 -19.77 4.62
C ILE A 229 9.88 -19.90 6.15
N LEU A 230 8.78 -20.46 6.71
CA LEU A 230 8.56 -20.67 8.15
C LEU A 230 8.50 -19.40 9.03
N GLY A 231 8.89 -18.24 8.52
CA GLY A 231 8.81 -16.95 9.22
C GLY A 231 7.59 -16.11 8.85
N GLU A 232 7.09 -16.26 7.62
CA GLU A 232 5.99 -15.45 7.07
C GLU A 232 4.93 -16.32 6.38
N LYS A 233 3.72 -15.76 6.22
CA LYS A 233 2.67 -16.42 5.43
C LYS A 233 3.10 -16.54 3.96
N PRO A 234 2.81 -17.67 3.28
CA PRO A 234 3.10 -17.82 1.87
C PRO A 234 2.48 -16.70 1.03
N ARG A 235 3.28 -16.15 0.11
CA ARG A 235 2.91 -15.12 -0.86
C ARG A 235 3.24 -15.60 -2.27
N HIS A 236 2.74 -14.88 -3.28
CA HIS A 236 3.11 -15.12 -4.67
C HIS A 236 4.62 -14.96 -4.90
N VAL A 237 5.06 -15.45 -6.05
CA VAL A 237 6.45 -15.38 -6.52
C VAL A 237 6.61 -14.30 -7.58
N THR A 238 7.82 -13.79 -7.71
CA THR A 238 8.21 -12.89 -8.81
C THR A 238 8.94 -13.68 -9.90
N ARG A 239 8.60 -13.40 -11.17
CA ARG A 239 9.35 -13.83 -12.36
C ARG A 239 10.10 -12.65 -12.95
N PHE A 240 11.42 -12.71 -12.93
CA PHE A 240 12.25 -11.69 -13.55
C PHE A 240 12.64 -12.10 -14.97
N VAL A 241 12.40 -11.21 -15.94
CA VAL A 241 12.74 -11.42 -17.35
C VAL A 241 13.39 -10.15 -17.90
N ALA A 242 14.61 -10.27 -18.41
CA ALA A 242 15.27 -9.22 -19.14
C ALA A 242 15.36 -9.55 -20.63
N LEU A 243 15.24 -8.52 -21.46
CA LEU A 243 15.12 -8.65 -22.92
C LEU A 243 16.30 -8.03 -23.64
N ALA A 244 16.72 -8.68 -24.72
CA ALA A 244 17.79 -8.18 -25.57
C ALA A 244 17.31 -7.05 -26.48
N ASN A 245 18.26 -6.41 -27.18
CA ASN A 245 17.96 -5.35 -28.13
C ASN A 245 17.23 -5.87 -29.37
N VAL A 246 16.33 -5.07 -29.92
CA VAL A 246 15.77 -5.26 -31.27
C VAL A 246 16.93 -5.27 -32.26
N GLY A 247 16.91 -6.24 -33.18
CA GLY A 247 17.96 -6.34 -34.20
C GLY A 247 19.31 -6.85 -33.70
N ASN A 248 19.40 -7.36 -32.47
CA ASN A 248 20.66 -7.87 -31.95
C ASN A 248 21.27 -8.97 -32.85
N PRO A 249 22.60 -8.95 -33.09
CA PRO A 249 23.25 -9.86 -34.04
C PRO A 249 23.20 -11.33 -33.60
N GLN A 250 23.10 -11.59 -32.30
CA GLN A 250 23.00 -12.94 -31.73
C GLN A 250 21.59 -13.55 -31.82
N LYS A 251 20.61 -12.83 -32.38
CA LYS A 251 19.20 -13.26 -32.51
C LYS A 251 18.56 -13.70 -31.19
N ARG A 252 19.02 -13.10 -30.08
CA ARG A 252 18.45 -13.26 -28.75
C ARG A 252 17.03 -12.75 -28.70
N LYS A 253 16.25 -13.29 -27.77
CA LYS A 253 14.85 -12.90 -27.57
C LYS A 253 14.79 -11.45 -27.09
N PHE A 254 14.28 -10.57 -27.94
CA PHE A 254 14.00 -9.17 -27.62
C PHE A 254 12.51 -8.92 -27.36
N LEU A 255 11.64 -9.85 -27.76
CA LEU A 255 10.19 -9.76 -27.64
C LEU A 255 9.66 -10.99 -26.89
N TYR A 256 8.91 -10.74 -25.83
CA TYR A 256 8.32 -11.75 -24.96
C TYR A 256 6.81 -11.62 -24.96
N ALA A 257 6.11 -12.72 -25.23
CA ALA A 257 4.66 -12.78 -25.15
C ALA A 257 4.27 -13.49 -23.85
N PHE A 258 3.35 -12.90 -23.10
CA PHE A 258 2.88 -13.48 -21.85
C PHE A 258 1.40 -13.22 -21.64
N ASN A 259 0.80 -14.07 -20.82
CA ASN A 259 -0.56 -13.91 -20.34
C ASN A 259 -0.57 -13.92 -18.82
N ILE A 260 -1.40 -13.07 -18.24
CA ILE A 260 -1.51 -12.94 -16.79
C ILE A 260 -2.97 -12.69 -16.40
N VAL A 261 -3.41 -13.37 -15.34
CA VAL A 261 -4.67 -13.02 -14.66
C VAL A 261 -4.36 -11.96 -13.62
N PRO A 262 -5.01 -10.78 -13.64
CA PRO A 262 -4.80 -9.76 -12.63
C PRO A 262 -4.91 -10.29 -11.19
N MET A 263 -4.05 -9.83 -10.29
CA MET A 263 -4.01 -10.26 -8.89
C MET A 263 -5.34 -10.11 -8.17
N LYS A 264 -6.14 -9.11 -8.56
CA LYS A 264 -7.48 -8.90 -7.99
C LYS A 264 -8.50 -9.99 -8.38
N HIS A 265 -8.27 -10.71 -9.47
CA HIS A 265 -9.13 -11.80 -9.96
C HIS A 265 -8.65 -13.18 -9.49
N LEU A 266 -7.45 -13.27 -8.91
CA LEU A 266 -6.94 -14.51 -8.32
C LEU A 266 -7.32 -14.64 -6.85
N ASP A 267 -7.77 -15.85 -6.48
CA ASP A 267 -7.90 -16.20 -5.07
C ASP A 267 -6.52 -16.34 -4.38
N GLU A 268 -6.51 -16.31 -3.06
CA GLU A 268 -5.27 -16.32 -2.27
C GLU A 268 -4.51 -17.65 -2.38
N LYS A 269 -5.20 -18.77 -2.61
CA LYS A 269 -4.54 -20.09 -2.73
C LYS A 269 -3.83 -20.20 -4.07
N GLU A 270 -4.50 -19.80 -5.15
CA GLU A 270 -3.94 -19.77 -6.50
C GLU A 270 -2.77 -18.78 -6.60
N LEU A 271 -2.95 -17.57 -6.03
CA LEU A 271 -1.92 -16.55 -6.03
C LEU A 271 -0.64 -16.99 -5.30
N CYS A 272 -0.78 -17.72 -4.18
CA CYS A 272 0.35 -18.18 -3.37
C CYS A 272 0.96 -19.51 -3.83
N LYS A 273 0.51 -20.09 -4.95
CA LYS A 273 1.12 -21.30 -5.52
C LYS A 273 2.59 -21.07 -5.85
N GLN A 274 3.42 -22.02 -5.42
CA GLN A 274 4.86 -22.00 -5.63
C GLN A 274 5.22 -22.95 -6.77
N PRO A 275 5.98 -22.50 -7.79
CA PRO A 275 6.52 -23.39 -8.80
C PRO A 275 7.64 -24.27 -8.22
N PRO A 276 7.93 -25.43 -8.82
CA PRO A 276 8.87 -26.41 -8.27
C PRO A 276 10.32 -25.91 -8.22
N ASP A 277 10.70 -24.98 -9.12
CA ASP A 277 12.03 -24.41 -9.27
C ASP A 277 12.21 -23.06 -8.53
N VAL A 278 11.27 -22.72 -7.64
CA VAL A 278 11.30 -21.44 -6.92
C VAL A 278 12.51 -21.34 -5.98
N THR A 279 13.12 -20.16 -5.99
CA THR A 279 14.31 -19.80 -5.21
C THR A 279 13.96 -18.82 -4.08
N GLU A 280 14.89 -18.58 -3.15
CA GLU A 280 14.76 -17.50 -2.17
C GLU A 280 14.87 -16.13 -2.83
N CYS A 281 14.33 -15.10 -2.16
CA CYS A 281 14.44 -13.71 -2.63
C CYS A 281 15.93 -13.32 -2.77
N PRO A 282 16.39 -12.83 -3.94
CA PRO A 282 17.79 -12.42 -4.12
C PRO A 282 18.15 -11.16 -3.30
N PHE A 283 17.16 -10.34 -2.97
CA PHE A 283 17.34 -9.04 -2.33
C PHE A 283 17.26 -9.14 -0.81
N LYS A 284 17.96 -8.22 -0.12
CA LYS A 284 17.90 -8.04 1.33
C LYS A 284 17.40 -6.64 1.63
N TYR A 285 16.68 -6.50 2.73
CA TYR A 285 16.25 -5.19 3.21
C TYR A 285 17.48 -4.34 3.54
N ASN A 286 17.64 -3.21 2.86
CA ASN A 286 18.72 -2.27 3.12
C ASN A 286 18.18 -1.09 3.95
N ALA A 287 18.48 -1.09 5.26
CA ALA A 287 18.05 -0.04 6.18
C ALA A 287 18.64 1.34 5.82
N SER A 288 19.79 1.38 5.14
CA SER A 288 20.49 2.63 4.81
C SER A 288 19.78 3.46 3.73
N LEU A 289 19.02 2.83 2.82
CA LEU A 289 18.27 3.55 1.77
C LEU A 289 16.98 4.19 2.28
N CYS A 290 16.49 3.80 3.46
CA CYS A 290 15.38 4.47 4.15
C CYS A 290 15.85 5.62 5.06
N GLU A 291 17.16 5.73 5.33
CA GLU A 291 17.77 6.76 6.18
C GLU A 291 18.41 7.91 5.36
N ALA A 292 18.58 7.75 4.04
CA ALA A 292 19.22 8.73 3.14
C ALA A 292 18.44 10.05 2.92
N GLY A 293 17.35 10.29 3.68
CA GLY A 293 16.65 11.57 3.77
C GLY A 293 16.82 12.29 5.12
N GLN A 294 17.70 11.81 6.00
CA GLN A 294 17.99 12.42 7.30
C GLN A 294 19.48 12.73 7.40
N ASP A 295 19.86 13.92 6.94
CA ASP A 295 21.14 14.49 7.34
C ASP A 295 21.11 14.89 8.82
N GLU A 296 22.13 14.39 9.51
CA GLU A 296 22.79 14.86 10.72
C GLU A 296 21.94 15.34 11.91
N THR A 297 21.78 14.47 12.92
CA THR A 297 22.42 14.62 14.25
C THR A 297 21.79 13.66 15.26
N SER A 298 22.48 12.57 15.58
CA SER A 298 22.65 12.05 16.95
C SER A 298 23.34 10.70 16.92
N ALA A 299 24.66 10.74 16.81
CA ALA A 299 25.50 9.65 17.27
C ALA A 299 25.22 9.43 18.77
N GLN A 300 24.58 8.32 19.12
CA GLN A 300 24.64 7.76 20.48
C GLN A 300 25.34 6.41 20.42
N PHE A 301 26.63 6.48 20.71
CA PHE A 301 27.48 5.36 21.10
C PHE A 301 26.84 4.60 22.27
N PHE A 302 26.78 3.26 22.20
CA PHE A 302 26.88 2.44 23.41
C PHE A 302 27.77 1.22 23.19
N TYR A 303 28.70 1.09 24.13
CA TYR A 303 29.91 0.27 24.19
C TYR A 303 29.65 -1.24 24.14
N ASP A 304 30.34 -1.95 23.25
CA ASP A 304 30.59 -3.39 23.38
C ASP A 304 31.72 -3.61 24.40
N SER A 305 31.44 -4.42 25.41
CA SER A 305 32.45 -4.96 26.32
C SER A 305 31.92 -6.20 27.03
N LYS A 306 32.45 -7.34 26.55
CA LYS A 306 32.61 -8.64 27.22
C LYS A 306 31.59 -9.72 26.86
N ALA A 307 32.01 -10.44 25.82
CA ALA A 307 31.73 -11.84 25.58
C ALA A 307 32.14 -12.76 26.76
N LEU A 308 31.51 -13.94 26.73
CA LEU A 308 31.86 -15.22 27.36
C LEU A 308 31.39 -15.41 28.82
N GLN A 309 30.36 -16.23 29.03
CA GLN A 309 30.53 -17.68 29.30
C GLN A 309 29.23 -18.36 29.77
N LYS A 310 29.12 -19.63 29.31
CA LYS A 310 28.51 -20.80 29.96
C LYS A 310 27.05 -21.18 29.68
N LYS A 311 26.99 -22.28 28.91
CA LYS A 311 25.99 -23.36 28.83
C LYS A 311 25.59 -23.95 30.19
N GLN A 312 24.44 -24.66 30.13
CA GLN A 312 23.80 -25.59 31.09
C GLN A 312 22.85 -24.89 32.08
N ASN A 313 21.60 -25.33 32.28
CA ASN A 313 21.19 -26.71 32.49
C ASN A 313 19.69 -26.97 32.23
N LYS A 314 19.38 -28.22 31.86
CA LYS A 314 18.02 -28.81 31.84
C LYS A 314 17.40 -28.81 33.24
N ARG A 315 16.08 -28.60 33.34
CA ARG A 315 15.11 -29.43 34.12
C ARG A 315 13.66 -28.88 34.02
N ARG A 316 12.75 -29.77 33.63
CA ARG A 316 11.33 -29.86 34.03
C ARG A 316 11.19 -31.19 34.80
N PRO A 317 10.08 -31.54 35.48
CA PRO A 317 8.90 -30.75 35.86
C PRO A 317 8.53 -30.93 37.37
N GLY A 318 7.56 -30.16 37.87
CA GLY A 318 7.00 -30.38 39.21
C GLY A 318 5.73 -29.54 39.44
N ASP A 319 4.63 -30.25 39.63
CA ASP A 319 3.24 -29.84 39.81
C ASP A 319 2.97 -29.23 41.20
N GLN A 320 2.14 -28.18 41.28
CA GLN A 320 1.11 -27.99 42.32
C GLN A 320 0.30 -26.70 42.12
N GLY A 321 -1.02 -26.84 42.29
CA GLY A 321 -2.04 -25.90 41.91
C GLY A 321 -2.21 -24.66 42.80
N GLY A 322 -2.88 -23.67 42.21
CA GLY A 322 -3.38 -22.47 42.85
C GLY A 322 -4.24 -21.70 41.84
N GLY A 323 -5.51 -21.45 42.18
CA GLY A 323 -6.54 -20.94 41.29
C GLY A 323 -6.13 -19.70 40.49
N GLN A 324 -6.30 -19.77 39.17
CA GLN A 324 -6.09 -18.62 38.30
C GLN A 324 -7.40 -17.87 38.11
N ALA A 325 -7.49 -16.68 38.73
CA ALA A 325 -8.27 -15.60 38.18
C ALA A 325 -7.92 -15.47 36.69
N LYS A 326 -8.95 -15.44 35.82
CA LYS A 326 -8.80 -15.35 34.37
C LYS A 326 -7.91 -14.15 34.02
N LYS A 327 -6.63 -14.40 33.76
CA LYS A 327 -5.73 -13.40 33.19
C LYS A 327 -6.26 -13.08 31.81
N HIS A 328 -6.75 -11.85 31.64
CA HIS A 328 -7.03 -11.27 30.33
C HIS A 328 -5.82 -11.52 29.43
N ALA A 329 -6.08 -12.00 28.21
CA ALA A 329 -5.05 -12.26 27.23
C ALA A 329 -4.27 -10.96 26.96
N GLN A 330 -3.07 -10.86 27.51
CA GLN A 330 -2.17 -9.74 27.25
C GLN A 330 -1.56 -9.93 25.86
N PRO A 331 -1.62 -8.92 24.98
CA PRO A 331 -0.99 -8.99 23.67
C PRO A 331 0.55 -9.04 23.79
N PRO A 332 1.25 -9.48 22.73
CA PRO A 332 2.70 -9.52 22.69
C PRO A 332 3.26 -8.11 22.46
N GLY A 333 3.28 -7.28 23.51
CA GLY A 333 3.92 -5.97 23.50
C GLY A 333 3.28 -4.94 24.46
N PRO A 334 3.99 -3.87 24.84
CA PRO A 334 3.45 -2.79 25.66
C PRO A 334 2.36 -2.04 24.88
N CYS A 335 1.14 -1.98 25.43
CA CYS A 335 0.02 -1.26 24.81
C CYS A 335 0.05 0.21 25.23
N TRP A 336 -0.09 1.13 24.27
CA TRP A 336 -0.02 2.58 24.51
C TRP A 336 -1.26 3.18 25.19
N PHE A 337 -2.37 2.43 25.23
CA PHE A 337 -3.66 2.88 25.80
C PHE A 337 -4.05 2.13 27.09
N CYS A 338 -3.34 1.06 27.44
CA CYS A 338 -3.55 0.42 28.73
C CYS A 338 -2.93 1.30 29.83
N LEU A 339 -3.73 1.83 30.77
CA LEU A 339 -3.21 2.65 31.88
C LEU A 339 -2.17 1.92 32.75
N GLY A 340 -2.20 0.58 32.77
CA GLY A 340 -1.21 -0.26 33.45
C GLY A 340 0.13 -0.42 32.70
N SER A 341 0.23 0.08 31.47
CA SER A 341 1.46 0.00 30.65
C SER A 341 2.45 1.11 31.02
N PRO A 342 3.76 0.84 31.04
CA PRO A 342 4.77 1.87 31.28
C PRO A 342 4.86 2.92 30.15
N GLU A 343 4.36 2.61 28.94
CA GLU A 343 4.43 3.48 27.76
C GLU A 343 3.26 4.46 27.63
N VAL A 344 2.30 4.45 28.57
CA VAL A 344 1.14 5.35 28.52
C VAL A 344 1.52 6.78 28.90
N GLU A 345 1.08 7.74 28.09
CA GLU A 345 1.32 9.18 28.28
C GLU A 345 0.36 9.75 29.33
N LYS A 346 0.63 9.47 30.61
CA LYS A 346 -0.25 9.80 31.75
C LYS A 346 -0.62 11.29 31.85
N HIS A 347 0.21 12.20 31.33
CA HIS A 347 -0.06 13.64 31.39
C HIS A 347 -1.27 14.07 30.54
N LEU A 348 -1.67 13.27 29.54
CA LEU A 348 -2.82 13.51 28.68
C LEU A 348 -4.16 13.08 29.29
N VAL A 349 -4.15 12.31 30.38
CA VAL A 349 -5.37 11.74 30.99
C VAL A 349 -6.15 12.81 31.75
N VAL A 350 -7.38 13.10 31.32
CA VAL A 350 -8.22 14.16 31.87
C VAL A 350 -9.10 13.65 33.01
N SER A 351 -9.79 12.55 32.79
CA SER A 351 -10.77 11.97 33.72
C SER A 351 -10.58 10.45 33.74
N VAL A 352 -10.74 9.82 34.89
CA VAL A 352 -10.65 8.37 35.06
C VAL A 352 -11.88 7.91 35.84
N GLY A 353 -12.66 7.04 35.23
CA GLY A 353 -13.80 6.37 35.85
C GLY A 353 -13.46 4.97 36.34
N ILE A 354 -14.48 4.12 36.42
CA ILE A 354 -14.37 2.75 36.94
C ILE A 354 -13.80 1.81 35.88
N GLN A 355 -14.32 1.88 34.65
CA GLN A 355 -13.96 1.01 33.53
C GLN A 355 -13.24 1.75 32.40
N CYS A 356 -13.44 3.05 32.27
CA CYS A 356 -12.97 3.91 31.18
C CYS A 356 -12.29 5.17 31.69
N TYR A 357 -11.55 5.83 30.80
CA TYR A 357 -10.95 7.12 31.05
C TYR A 357 -11.04 8.00 29.79
N VAL A 358 -10.97 9.30 29.99
CA VAL A 358 -10.89 10.31 28.93
C VAL A 358 -9.48 10.87 28.90
N ALA A 359 -8.89 10.95 27.72
CA ALA A 359 -7.58 11.59 27.51
C ALA A 359 -7.60 12.45 26.25
N LEU A 360 -6.69 13.44 26.20
CA LEU A 360 -6.44 14.17 24.96
C LEU A 360 -5.82 13.26 23.90
N ALA A 361 -6.25 13.44 22.65
CA ALA A 361 -5.64 12.77 21.52
C ALA A 361 -4.24 13.37 21.27
N LYS A 362 -3.20 12.53 21.27
CA LYS A 362 -1.84 12.94 20.91
C LYS A 362 -1.82 13.42 19.46
N GLY A 363 -1.45 14.67 19.24
CA GLY A 363 -1.58 15.32 17.94
C GLY A 363 -3.03 15.46 17.47
N GLY A 364 -3.94 15.89 18.34
CA GLY A 364 -5.34 16.15 18.00
C GLY A 364 -5.52 17.13 16.82
N LEU A 365 -6.68 17.09 16.15
CA LEU A 365 -7.03 18.06 15.10
C LEU A 365 -7.13 19.48 15.71
N ILE A 366 -7.75 19.53 16.88
CA ILE A 366 -7.99 20.71 17.71
C ILE A 366 -7.60 20.41 19.16
N PRO A 367 -7.33 21.45 19.97
CA PRO A 367 -6.96 21.28 21.39
C PRO A 367 -7.99 20.51 22.21
N GLU A 368 -9.27 20.53 21.82
CA GLU A 368 -10.35 19.82 22.50
C GLU A 368 -10.64 18.41 21.95
N HIS A 369 -9.81 17.89 21.03
CA HIS A 369 -9.94 16.52 20.53
C HIS A 369 -9.54 15.52 21.61
N VAL A 370 -10.51 14.77 22.12
CA VAL A 370 -10.33 13.74 23.15
C VAL A 370 -10.71 12.36 22.64
N LEU A 371 -10.23 11.34 23.35
CA LEU A 371 -10.64 9.96 23.17
C LEU A 371 -11.15 9.37 24.48
N ILE A 372 -12.15 8.51 24.38
CA ILE A 372 -12.64 7.65 25.46
C ILE A 372 -12.04 6.26 25.23
N ALA A 373 -11.35 5.72 26.23
CA ALA A 373 -10.75 4.39 26.16
C ALA A 373 -11.00 3.61 27.46
N PRO A 374 -11.19 2.28 27.39
CA PRO A 374 -11.28 1.45 28.59
C PRO A 374 -9.91 1.34 29.27
N ILE A 375 -9.93 1.22 30.60
CA ILE A 375 -8.76 0.91 31.43
C ILE A 375 -8.24 -0.50 31.09
N GLY A 376 -9.16 -1.45 30.93
CA GLY A 376 -8.88 -2.82 30.50
C GLY A 376 -8.60 -2.94 29.01
N HIS A 377 -7.88 -4.00 28.61
CA HIS A 377 -7.56 -4.26 27.21
C HIS A 377 -8.76 -4.87 26.48
N HIS A 378 -9.57 -4.01 25.87
CA HIS A 378 -10.65 -4.40 24.96
C HIS A 378 -10.36 -3.86 23.57
N GLN A 379 -10.61 -4.65 22.53
CA GLN A 379 -10.29 -4.25 21.16
C GLN A 379 -11.33 -3.30 20.54
N SER A 380 -12.61 -3.51 20.84
CA SER A 380 -13.73 -2.80 20.21
C SER A 380 -14.96 -2.73 21.11
N THR A 381 -15.86 -1.80 20.83
CA THR A 381 -17.19 -1.69 21.47
C THR A 381 -18.01 -2.97 21.30
N VAL A 382 -17.87 -3.66 20.15
CA VAL A 382 -18.56 -4.92 19.88
C VAL A 382 -18.14 -6.04 20.85
N THR A 383 -16.88 -6.04 21.28
CA THR A 383 -16.31 -7.10 22.15
C THR A 383 -16.23 -6.73 23.63
N ALA A 384 -16.43 -5.45 23.97
CA ALA A 384 -16.34 -4.97 25.35
C ALA A 384 -17.57 -5.42 26.17
N PRO A 385 -17.42 -5.69 27.48
CA PRO A 385 -18.54 -6.03 28.36
C PRO A 385 -19.48 -4.82 28.58
N ASP A 386 -20.71 -5.08 29.02
CA ASP A 386 -21.78 -4.07 29.01
C ASP A 386 -21.53 -2.91 29.98
N ASP A 387 -20.85 -3.17 31.10
CA ASP A 387 -20.39 -2.15 32.05
C ASP A 387 -19.42 -1.13 31.42
N VAL A 388 -18.49 -1.60 30.58
CA VAL A 388 -17.61 -0.72 29.78
C VAL A 388 -18.43 0.14 28.81
N ILE A 389 -19.44 -0.44 28.16
CA ILE A 389 -20.27 0.29 27.19
C ILE A 389 -21.14 1.35 27.86
N GLU A 390 -21.74 1.01 28.99
CA GLU A 390 -22.55 1.94 29.79
C GLU A 390 -21.74 3.18 30.19
N GLU A 391 -20.49 3.00 30.64
CA GLU A 391 -19.64 4.11 31.04
C GLU A 391 -19.13 4.93 29.83
N ILE A 392 -18.85 4.30 28.68
CA ILE A 392 -18.56 5.02 27.42
C ILE A 392 -19.74 5.95 27.06
N GLU A 393 -20.98 5.47 27.16
CA GLU A 393 -22.16 6.29 26.87
C GLU A 393 -22.36 7.41 27.90
N GLN A 394 -22.07 7.17 29.19
CA GLN A 394 -22.05 8.23 30.20
C GLN A 394 -21.04 9.34 29.86
N TYR A 395 -19.82 8.98 29.47
CA TYR A 395 -18.81 9.95 29.01
C TYR A 395 -19.26 10.70 27.76
N LYS A 396 -19.84 10.02 26.76
CA LYS A 396 -20.40 10.69 25.58
C LYS A 396 -21.46 11.72 25.96
N LEU A 397 -22.36 11.40 26.90
CA LEU A 397 -23.40 12.32 27.38
C LEU A 397 -22.80 13.53 28.10
N SER A 398 -21.81 13.34 28.97
CA SER A 398 -21.11 14.42 29.65
C SER A 398 -20.33 15.33 28.69
N LEU A 399 -19.63 14.75 27.71
CA LEU A 399 -18.92 15.50 26.67
C LEU A 399 -19.90 16.30 25.79
N LYS A 400 -21.03 15.71 25.40
CA LYS A 400 -22.11 16.44 24.69
C LYS A 400 -22.58 17.65 25.48
N LYS A 401 -22.85 17.52 26.79
CA LYS A 401 -23.25 18.65 27.64
C LYS A 401 -22.16 19.72 27.75
N CYS A 402 -20.91 19.29 27.92
CA CYS A 402 -19.76 20.18 28.02
C CYS A 402 -19.60 21.03 26.74
N PHE A 403 -19.54 20.40 25.57
CA PHE A 403 -19.40 21.12 24.29
C PHE A 403 -20.63 21.96 23.95
N LYS A 404 -21.84 21.51 24.34
CA LYS A 404 -23.05 22.28 24.10
C LYS A 404 -23.07 23.62 24.84
N SER A 405 -22.51 23.67 26.06
CA SER A 405 -22.35 24.94 26.79
C SER A 405 -21.42 25.94 26.10
N ARG A 406 -20.64 25.50 25.10
CA ARG A 406 -19.71 26.30 24.29
C ARG A 406 -20.19 26.50 22.86
N ASN A 407 -21.48 26.27 22.56
CA ASN A 407 -22.04 26.32 21.20
C ASN A 407 -21.33 25.40 20.20
N GLN A 408 -20.79 24.28 20.69
CA GLN A 408 -20.21 23.23 19.88
C GLN A 408 -21.06 21.97 19.98
N ASP A 409 -21.06 21.20 18.91
CA ASP A 409 -21.58 19.84 18.89
C ASP A 409 -20.39 18.87 18.71
N VAL A 410 -20.59 17.58 18.97
CA VAL A 410 -19.48 16.62 18.97
C VAL A 410 -19.80 15.42 18.09
N VAL A 411 -18.81 15.05 17.26
CA VAL A 411 -18.83 13.84 16.43
C VAL A 411 -18.06 12.76 17.16
N PHE A 412 -18.66 11.57 17.29
CA PHE A 412 -17.97 10.41 17.85
C PHE A 412 -17.68 9.41 16.75
N PHE A 413 -16.49 8.83 16.74
CA PHE A 413 -16.20 7.73 15.83
C PHE A 413 -15.25 6.69 16.42
N GLU A 414 -15.44 5.45 16.02
CA GLU A 414 -14.63 4.31 16.41
C GLU A 414 -14.13 3.60 15.15
N ARG A 415 -12.83 3.29 15.14
CA ARG A 415 -12.22 2.45 14.10
C ARG A 415 -11.72 1.14 14.72
N ASN A 416 -12.52 0.09 14.60
CA ASN A 416 -12.07 -1.26 14.89
C ASN A 416 -11.39 -1.87 13.65
N TYR A 417 -10.21 -1.35 13.29
CA TYR A 417 -9.38 -1.89 12.21
C TYR A 417 -7.91 -1.63 12.47
N LYS A 418 -7.11 -2.70 12.49
CA LYS A 418 -5.70 -2.68 12.94
C LYS A 418 -5.50 -1.90 14.25
N THR A 419 -6.47 -1.99 15.16
CA THR A 419 -6.37 -1.42 16.50
C THR A 419 -6.22 -2.55 17.50
N ALA A 420 -5.33 -2.37 18.47
CA ALA A 420 -5.15 -3.29 19.57
C ALA A 420 -6.05 -2.92 20.76
N HIS A 421 -6.42 -1.64 20.90
CA HIS A 421 -7.20 -1.12 22.02
C HIS A 421 -8.36 -0.27 21.51
N LEU A 422 -9.50 -0.34 22.19
CA LEU A 422 -10.71 0.41 21.92
C LEU A 422 -10.46 1.90 22.17
N GLN A 423 -10.73 2.71 21.16
CA GLN A 423 -10.67 4.17 21.25
C GLN A 423 -11.89 4.76 20.52
N VAL A 424 -12.75 5.43 21.29
CA VAL A 424 -13.83 6.24 20.74
C VAL A 424 -13.33 7.67 20.68
N GLN A 425 -13.07 8.16 19.47
CA GLN A 425 -12.64 9.53 19.24
C GLN A 425 -13.83 10.47 19.37
N ALA A 426 -13.61 11.64 19.97
CA ALA A 426 -14.62 12.67 20.18
C ALA A 426 -14.06 14.02 19.71
N VAL A 427 -14.58 14.51 18.59
CA VAL A 427 -14.10 15.75 17.96
C VAL A 427 -15.24 16.79 17.99
N PRO A 428 -15.09 17.89 18.73
CA PRO A 428 -16.07 18.96 18.70
C PRO A 428 -15.98 19.77 17.40
N ILE A 429 -17.13 20.25 16.95
CA ILE A 429 -17.30 21.15 15.81
C ILE A 429 -18.24 22.30 16.18
N PRO A 430 -18.12 23.47 15.53
CA PRO A 430 -19.13 24.52 15.58
C PRO A 430 -20.55 23.99 15.30
N THR A 431 -21.55 24.41 16.10
CA THR A 431 -22.96 24.01 15.91
C THR A 431 -23.48 24.33 14.49
N THR A 432 -22.91 25.34 13.83
CA THR A 432 -23.27 25.74 12.45
C THR A 432 -22.95 24.68 11.39
N GLN A 433 -22.03 23.77 11.67
CA GLN A 433 -21.58 22.74 10.73
C GLN A 433 -22.20 21.36 11.01
N LYS A 434 -23.06 21.26 12.03
CA LYS A 434 -23.61 19.97 12.49
C LYS A 434 -24.36 19.19 11.40
N ASP A 435 -25.00 19.90 10.47
CA ASP A 435 -25.86 19.33 9.43
C ASP A 435 -25.01 18.80 8.26
N GLU A 436 -23.81 19.35 8.06
CA GLU A 436 -22.87 18.96 7.00
C GLU A 436 -22.13 17.65 7.31
N VAL A 437 -22.04 17.27 8.60
CA VAL A 437 -21.21 16.13 9.05
C VAL A 437 -21.55 14.85 8.28
N LYS A 438 -22.84 14.54 8.13
CA LYS A 438 -23.25 13.31 7.44
C LYS A 438 -22.79 13.33 5.98
N GLU A 439 -23.00 14.44 5.30
CA GLU A 439 -22.67 14.60 3.89
C GLU A 439 -21.16 14.56 3.67
N THR A 440 -20.35 15.18 4.54
CA THR A 440 -18.89 15.09 4.51
C THR A 440 -18.41 13.64 4.65
N PHE A 441 -18.94 12.89 5.62
CA PHE A 441 -18.55 11.50 5.83
C PHE A 441 -18.93 10.61 4.63
N VAL A 442 -20.16 10.76 4.10
CA VAL A 442 -20.62 10.00 2.94
C VAL A 442 -19.87 10.39 1.68
N GLY A 443 -19.64 11.67 1.44
CA GLY A 443 -18.88 12.18 0.30
C GLY A 443 -17.45 11.67 0.28
N LEU A 444 -16.75 11.74 1.41
CA LEU A 444 -15.40 11.17 1.54
C LEU A 444 -15.41 9.64 1.34
N ALA A 445 -16.41 8.96 1.90
CA ALA A 445 -16.57 7.52 1.73
C ALA A 445 -16.73 7.15 0.25
N LEU A 446 -17.56 7.87 -0.50
CA LEU A 446 -17.75 7.66 -1.94
C LEU A 446 -16.46 7.85 -2.73
N CYS A 447 -15.70 8.92 -2.47
CA CYS A 447 -14.39 9.17 -3.11
C CYS A 447 -13.38 8.04 -2.88
N GLN A 448 -13.52 7.31 -1.76
CA GLN A 448 -12.63 6.22 -1.36
C GLN A 448 -13.24 4.83 -1.61
N ASN A 449 -14.38 4.74 -2.31
CA ASN A 449 -15.15 3.52 -2.56
C ASN A 449 -15.52 2.75 -1.27
N ILE A 450 -15.94 3.49 -0.24
CA ILE A 450 -16.45 2.99 1.04
C ILE A 450 -17.97 3.22 1.07
N GLU A 451 -18.74 2.17 1.30
CA GLU A 451 -20.21 2.26 1.38
C GLU A 451 -20.65 2.40 2.85
N LEU A 452 -20.76 3.64 3.34
CA LEU A 452 -21.28 3.89 4.69
C LEU A 452 -22.79 3.66 4.73
N ALA A 453 -23.22 2.65 5.48
CA ALA A 453 -24.64 2.36 5.70
C ALA A 453 -25.13 3.09 6.97
N GLU A 454 -26.30 3.72 6.88
CA GLU A 454 -26.97 4.27 8.06
C GLU A 454 -27.70 3.14 8.80
N ILE A 455 -27.49 3.05 10.12
CA ILE A 455 -28.15 2.07 10.99
C ILE A 455 -29.19 2.72 11.90
N PRO A 456 -30.27 2.01 12.28
CA PRO A 456 -31.30 2.60 13.14
C PRO A 456 -30.75 3.06 14.51
N LYS A 457 -31.25 4.21 15.01
CA LYS A 457 -30.76 4.90 16.21
C LYS A 457 -30.71 4.07 17.50
N HIS A 458 -31.53 3.02 17.60
CA HIS A 458 -31.61 2.16 18.79
C HIS A 458 -30.92 0.80 18.61
N SER A 459 -30.25 0.59 17.48
CA SER A 459 -29.57 -0.67 17.22
C SER A 459 -28.29 -0.79 18.05
N VAL A 460 -28.07 -1.97 18.64
CA VAL A 460 -26.85 -2.28 19.38
C VAL A 460 -25.79 -2.78 18.38
N LEU A 461 -24.60 -2.17 18.36
CA LEU A 461 -23.53 -2.57 17.43
C LEU A 461 -23.19 -4.06 17.51
N LYS A 462 -23.22 -4.64 18.72
CA LYS A 462 -23.02 -6.09 18.95
C LYS A 462 -23.98 -7.00 18.20
N GLN A 463 -25.20 -6.52 17.89
CA GLN A 463 -26.21 -7.27 17.15
C GLN A 463 -26.02 -7.16 15.64
N ILE A 464 -25.34 -6.11 15.18
CA ILE A 464 -25.15 -5.81 13.75
C ILE A 464 -23.79 -6.33 13.27
N VAL A 465 -22.73 -6.21 14.07
CA VAL A 465 -21.36 -6.56 13.67
C VAL A 465 -20.92 -7.82 14.41
N PRO A 466 -20.50 -8.89 13.71
CA PRO A 466 -19.97 -10.09 14.35
C PRO A 466 -18.74 -9.78 15.21
N ALA A 467 -18.59 -10.47 16.35
CA ALA A 467 -17.41 -10.34 17.20
C ALA A 467 -16.11 -10.62 16.40
N GLY A 468 -15.12 -9.74 16.53
CA GLY A 468 -13.85 -9.81 15.80
C GLY A 468 -13.89 -9.33 14.35
N ALA A 469 -15.08 -9.01 13.79
CA ALA A 469 -15.16 -8.39 12.47
C ALA A 469 -14.73 -6.92 12.56
N PRO A 470 -13.85 -6.45 11.65
CA PRO A 470 -13.45 -5.06 11.67
C PRO A 470 -14.55 -4.15 11.13
N TYR A 471 -14.65 -2.95 11.69
CA TYR A 471 -15.66 -1.97 11.30
C TYR A 471 -15.17 -0.54 11.53
N PHE A 472 -15.82 0.39 10.84
CA PHE A 472 -15.79 1.81 11.14
C PHE A 472 -17.19 2.26 11.52
N TYR A 473 -17.30 3.05 12.57
CA TYR A 473 -18.56 3.55 13.09
C TYR A 473 -18.44 5.03 13.42
N ALA A 474 -19.42 5.84 13.03
CA ALA A 474 -19.52 7.25 13.37
C ALA A 474 -20.93 7.62 13.82
N GLU A 475 -21.01 8.49 14.83
CA GLU A 475 -22.22 9.11 15.34
C GLU A 475 -22.15 10.62 15.09
N THR A 476 -23.12 11.13 14.34
CA THR A 476 -23.26 12.55 14.07
C THR A 476 -23.94 13.27 15.25
N PRO A 477 -23.85 14.61 15.33
CA PRO A 477 -24.58 15.41 16.31
C PRO A 477 -26.11 15.27 16.24
N ASN A 478 -26.64 15.08 15.04
CA ASN A 478 -28.06 14.92 14.76
C ASN A 478 -28.58 13.48 15.08
N GLY A 479 -27.67 12.60 15.47
CA GLY A 479 -27.96 11.25 15.97
C GLY A 479 -28.06 10.20 14.88
N GLU A 480 -27.69 10.50 13.64
CA GLU A 480 -27.41 9.50 12.61
C GLU A 480 -26.21 8.65 13.00
N ARG A 481 -26.27 7.38 12.60
CA ARG A 481 -25.27 6.37 12.92
C ARG A 481 -24.80 5.74 11.63
N LEU A 482 -23.56 6.01 11.24
CA LEU A 482 -22.95 5.52 10.02
C LEU A 482 -22.05 4.33 10.36
N LEU A 483 -22.26 3.21 9.69
CA LEU A 483 -21.52 1.98 9.88
C LEU A 483 -20.96 1.48 8.55
N TYR A 484 -19.68 1.17 8.54
CA TYR A 484 -19.06 0.40 7.48
C TYR A 484 -18.44 -0.86 8.06
N ARG A 485 -18.91 -2.03 7.60
CA ARG A 485 -18.27 -3.31 7.92
C ARG A 485 -17.06 -3.46 7.02
N ILE A 486 -15.86 -3.44 7.62
CA ILE A 486 -14.62 -3.42 6.86
C ILE A 486 -14.39 -4.84 6.36
N THR A 487 -14.60 -5.05 5.07
CA THR A 487 -14.39 -6.37 4.46
C THR A 487 -12.91 -6.60 4.22
N LYS A 488 -12.22 -5.58 3.71
CA LYS A 488 -10.78 -5.53 3.54
C LYS A 488 -10.38 -4.03 3.60
N GLY A 489 -9.15 -3.70 4.01
CA GLY A 489 -8.41 -2.41 3.78
C GLY A 489 -9.22 -1.13 3.92
N PHE A 490 -9.06 -0.47 5.07
CA PHE A 490 -9.75 0.75 5.44
C PHE A 490 -8.72 1.82 5.84
N PRO A 491 -8.84 3.07 5.37
CA PRO A 491 -7.91 4.14 5.71
C PRO A 491 -7.87 4.35 7.22
N LEU A 492 -6.68 4.28 7.82
CA LEU A 492 -6.57 4.42 9.27
C LEU A 492 -7.02 5.81 9.72
N GLN A 493 -6.76 6.84 8.93
CA GLN A 493 -7.16 8.20 9.26
C GLN A 493 -8.55 8.60 8.75
N PHE A 494 -9.38 7.67 8.25
CA PHE A 494 -10.66 8.02 7.62
C PHE A 494 -11.53 8.98 8.45
N GLY A 495 -11.77 8.66 9.73
CA GLY A 495 -12.56 9.53 10.60
C GLY A 495 -11.89 10.89 10.83
N ARG A 496 -10.56 10.94 10.85
CA ARG A 496 -9.79 12.18 11.01
C ARG A 496 -9.78 13.02 9.73
N GLU A 497 -9.69 12.38 8.57
CA GLU A 497 -9.78 12.99 7.25
C GLU A 497 -11.16 13.62 7.02
N ALA A 498 -12.24 12.90 7.37
CA ALA A 498 -13.58 13.44 7.32
C ALA A 498 -13.73 14.70 8.20
N MET A 499 -13.17 14.68 9.42
CA MET A 499 -13.22 15.83 10.31
C MET A 499 -12.32 16.99 9.86
N ALA A 500 -11.22 16.71 9.18
CA ALA A 500 -10.26 17.71 8.69
C ALA A 500 -10.73 18.45 7.43
N ASP A 501 -11.78 17.95 6.77
CA ASP A 501 -12.37 18.54 5.57
C ASP A 501 -12.70 20.02 5.74
N GLN A 502 -12.64 20.75 4.62
CA GLN A 502 -12.91 22.20 4.56
C GLN A 502 -14.30 22.56 5.08
N THR A 503 -15.28 21.67 4.92
CA THR A 503 -16.67 21.88 5.33
C THR A 503 -16.83 21.84 6.85
N LEU A 504 -15.99 21.06 7.53
CA LEU A 504 -16.00 20.90 8.99
C LEU A 504 -14.90 21.76 9.62
N LEU A 505 -13.72 21.20 9.89
CA LEU A 505 -12.70 21.93 10.64
C LEU A 505 -11.71 22.72 9.77
N ASN A 506 -11.70 22.52 8.46
CA ASN A 506 -10.79 23.17 7.51
C ASN A 506 -9.33 23.10 7.94
N MET A 507 -8.84 21.88 8.13
CA MET A 507 -7.47 21.59 8.57
C MET A 507 -6.85 20.42 7.77
N PRO A 508 -6.71 20.54 6.44
CA PRO A 508 -6.18 19.47 5.59
C PRO A 508 -4.76 19.05 5.97
N ASP A 509 -3.92 19.96 6.45
CA ASP A 509 -2.54 19.68 6.88
C ASP A 509 -2.46 18.81 8.15
N LYS A 510 -3.57 18.72 8.89
CA LYS A 510 -3.65 17.96 10.13
C LYS A 510 -4.24 16.57 9.95
N VAL A 511 -4.33 16.02 8.73
CA VAL A 511 -4.85 14.65 8.52
C VAL A 511 -3.91 13.57 9.09
N ASP A 512 -2.59 13.73 9.02
CA ASP A 512 -1.61 12.88 9.73
C ASP A 512 -1.28 13.44 11.11
N TRP A 513 -1.42 12.63 12.16
CA TRP A 513 -1.30 13.10 13.55
C TRP A 513 0.17 13.27 13.91
N ARG A 514 1.07 12.62 13.17
CA ARG A 514 2.52 12.76 13.32
C ARG A 514 3.02 14.15 12.96
N ASN A 515 2.26 14.87 12.11
CA ASN A 515 2.54 16.26 11.73
C ASN A 515 1.96 17.26 12.74
N CYS A 516 1.21 16.79 13.73
CA CYS A 516 0.57 17.60 14.77
C CYS A 516 1.24 17.44 16.14
N LYS A 517 2.51 16.99 16.18
CA LYS A 517 3.22 16.79 17.45
C LYS A 517 3.43 18.11 18.17
N SER A 518 2.98 18.17 19.42
CA SER A 518 3.29 19.26 20.35
C SER A 518 4.33 18.79 21.37
N SER A 519 4.99 19.74 22.01
CA SER A 519 5.90 19.42 23.11
C SER A 519 5.13 18.92 24.33
N LYS A 520 5.75 18.10 25.18
CA LYS A 520 5.14 17.58 26.40
C LYS A 520 4.59 18.68 27.35
N PRO A 521 5.25 19.84 27.53
CA PRO A 521 4.69 20.95 28.29
C PRO A 521 3.39 21.50 27.68
N GLU A 522 3.36 21.75 26.37
CA GLU A 522 2.15 22.23 25.67
C GLU A 522 0.99 21.24 25.78
N GLU A 523 1.27 19.94 25.60
CA GLU A 523 0.31 18.86 25.81
C GLU A 523 -0.26 18.84 27.24
N THR A 524 0.61 19.08 28.22
CA THR A 524 0.22 19.14 29.64
C THR A 524 -0.68 20.34 29.92
N ASP A 525 -0.37 21.49 29.33
CA ASP A 525 -1.18 22.71 29.46
C ASP A 525 -2.54 22.55 28.78
N MET A 526 -2.59 21.96 27.58
CA MET A 526 -3.84 21.60 26.91
C MET A 526 -4.67 20.65 27.77
N ALA A 527 -4.06 19.61 28.35
CA ALA A 527 -4.75 18.66 29.23
C ALA A 527 -5.32 19.36 30.46
N ASN A 528 -4.56 20.26 31.09
CA ASN A 528 -5.01 21.05 32.24
C ASN A 528 -6.18 21.98 31.89
N ASN A 529 -6.12 22.63 30.74
CA ASN A 529 -7.20 23.50 30.27
C ASN A 529 -8.48 22.70 29.99
N PHE A 530 -8.36 21.54 29.36
CA PHE A 530 -9.49 20.65 29.14
C PHE A 530 -10.06 20.10 30.45
N ARG A 531 -9.23 19.70 31.42
CA ARG A 531 -9.68 19.28 32.76
C ARG A 531 -10.55 20.34 33.43
N LYS A 532 -10.09 21.60 33.46
CA LYS A 532 -10.86 22.73 34.03
C LYS A 532 -12.19 22.96 33.30
N MET A 533 -12.20 22.80 31.98
CA MET A 533 -13.42 22.93 31.19
C MET A 533 -14.41 21.79 31.48
N PHE A 534 -13.92 20.55 31.57
CA PHE A 534 -14.74 19.35 31.71
C PHE A 534 -15.17 19.09 33.16
N GLU A 535 -14.48 19.66 34.16
CA GLU A 535 -14.70 19.45 35.59
C GLU A 535 -16.17 19.46 36.03
N LYS A 536 -16.95 20.46 35.58
CA LYS A 536 -18.38 20.59 35.95
C LYS A 536 -19.28 19.50 35.37
N PHE A 537 -18.82 18.84 34.31
CA PHE A 537 -19.56 17.84 33.56
C PHE A 537 -19.03 16.42 33.81
N ASP A 538 -17.89 16.29 34.46
CA ASP A 538 -17.29 15.01 34.82
C ASP A 538 -18.08 14.36 35.96
N PHE A 539 -18.77 13.27 35.65
CA PHE A 539 -19.56 12.53 36.62
C PHE A 539 -18.71 11.80 37.67
N ASN A 540 -17.39 11.69 37.47
CA ASN A 540 -16.48 11.11 38.46
C ASN A 540 -16.06 12.10 39.55
N LEU A 541 -16.35 13.39 39.35
CA LEU A 541 -16.07 14.47 40.30
C LEU A 541 -17.34 15.01 40.98
N GLN A 542 -18.51 14.50 40.60
CA GLN A 542 -19.82 14.77 41.20
C GLN A 542 -20.13 13.72 42.26
#